data_AF-A0A947YBE7-F1
#
_entry.id   AF-A0A947YBE7-F1
#
_cell.length_a   1.000
_cell.length_b   1.000
_cell.length_c   1.000
_cell.angle_alpha   90.00
_cell.angle_beta   90.00
_cell.angle_gamma   90.00
#
_symmetry.space_group_name_H-M   'P 1'
#
loop_
_entity.id
_entity.type
_entity.pdbx_description
1 polymer ?
#
loop_
_entity_poly.entity_id
_entity_poly.type
_entity_poly.pdbx_seq_one_letter_code
_entity_poly.pdbx_strand_id
1 'polypeptide(L)'
;MKSSTLNTLLVAKSIYTETKNLVNSGDKHFCTAGIILLQDFVELVVLAALDELDVDEQRNLESKSFDELLGELKKQGVPIIKSGTIKALNKQRVISKHYGQLTESVSAVNYFNVAELFVDDLLQKVTGKKLQEIFMTDLLCEGDVKETVKHAITLSELTNYFEALIELRKAFFLAYERDYSIYSWRNHDKDEKPLNGLIGLFRGGSKAHYWKKNKQWIDEHVSEPTDYIQIDYDQLKIDCMEWGLSTVHIENFRRLTPEVVETEKEQWHASYDTSLVANEANIENFRYCLDLLLDFLLKKQEFDSIKKWPKREKSIPAPPIYIGKPIYEKPSRESRISHTVQADYFYTVDKVVTGFDSSERYLYIHLYQDNEGKKQNHVWGYLLAGEEG
;
A
#
# COMPACT_ATOMS: atom_id res chain seq x y z
N MET A 1 4.76 -20.39 -5.59
CA MET A 1 4.65 -19.61 -6.82
C MET A 1 6.00 -19.08 -7.21
N LYS A 2 6.40 -19.31 -8.46
CA LYS A 2 7.64 -18.77 -9.02
C LYS A 2 7.52 -17.27 -9.22
N SER A 3 8.66 -16.57 -9.15
CA SER A 3 8.70 -15.13 -9.41
C SER A 3 8.27 -14.78 -10.83
N SER A 4 8.61 -15.62 -11.82
CA SER A 4 8.19 -15.49 -13.22
C SER A 4 6.66 -15.59 -13.35
N THR A 5 6.05 -16.61 -12.74
CA THR A 5 4.61 -16.80 -12.69
C THR A 5 3.90 -15.59 -12.08
N LEU A 6 4.38 -15.10 -10.93
CA LEU A 6 3.78 -13.94 -10.26
C LEU A 6 3.87 -12.66 -11.12
N ASN A 7 5.01 -12.42 -11.77
CA ASN A 7 5.18 -11.28 -12.67
C ASN A 7 4.22 -11.34 -13.87
N THR A 8 4.03 -12.52 -14.46
CA THR A 8 3.08 -12.71 -15.56
C THR A 8 1.63 -12.47 -15.09
N LEU A 9 1.27 -12.96 -13.91
CA LEU A 9 -0.05 -12.72 -13.31
C LEU A 9 -0.28 -11.25 -12.97
N LEU A 10 0.76 -10.51 -12.57
CA LEU A 10 0.69 -9.06 -12.37
C LEU A 10 0.35 -8.31 -13.66
N VAL A 11 0.98 -8.68 -14.78
CA VAL A 11 0.63 -8.12 -16.09
C VAL A 11 -0.81 -8.48 -16.46
N ALA A 12 -1.21 -9.74 -16.24
CA ALA A 12 -2.57 -10.19 -16.47
C ALA A 12 -3.60 -9.39 -15.64
N LYS A 13 -3.29 -9.06 -14.38
CA LYS A 13 -4.13 -8.22 -13.51
C LYS A 13 -4.40 -6.86 -14.13
N SER A 14 -3.35 -6.17 -14.57
CA SER A 14 -3.48 -4.84 -15.17
C SER A 14 -4.38 -4.86 -16.40
N ILE A 15 -4.25 -5.89 -17.25
CA ILE A 15 -5.11 -6.08 -18.43
C ILE A 15 -6.55 -6.42 -18.03
N TYR A 16 -6.73 -7.28 -17.02
CA TYR A 16 -8.06 -7.66 -16.52
C TYR A 16 -8.87 -6.44 -16.04
N THR A 17 -8.25 -5.55 -15.26
CA THR A 17 -8.92 -4.33 -14.76
C THR A 17 -9.43 -3.45 -15.89
N GLU A 18 -8.61 -3.22 -16.92
CA GLU A 18 -9.02 -2.42 -18.09
C GLU A 18 -10.11 -3.13 -18.90
N THR A 19 -9.98 -4.44 -19.07
CA THR A 19 -10.94 -5.28 -19.78
C THR A 19 -12.33 -5.20 -19.16
N LYS A 20 -12.43 -5.24 -17.83
CA LYS A 20 -13.70 -5.19 -17.09
C LYS A 20 -14.47 -3.91 -17.40
N ASN A 21 -13.79 -2.77 -17.50
CA ASN A 21 -14.43 -1.49 -17.82
C ASN A 21 -14.94 -1.46 -19.27
N LEU A 22 -14.13 -1.96 -20.21
CA LEU A 22 -14.46 -1.95 -21.63
C LEU A 22 -15.62 -2.87 -21.98
N VAL A 23 -15.64 -4.09 -21.44
CA VAL A 23 -16.72 -5.07 -21.68
C VAL A 23 -18.05 -4.60 -21.10
N ASN A 24 -18.03 -3.93 -19.95
CA ASN A 24 -19.25 -3.47 -19.27
C ASN A 24 -19.73 -2.08 -19.75
N SER A 25 -19.05 -1.47 -20.71
CA SER A 25 -19.40 -0.14 -21.24
C SER A 25 -20.71 -0.10 -22.03
N GLY A 26 -21.16 -1.26 -22.54
CA GLY A 26 -22.33 -1.37 -23.41
C GLY A 26 -22.12 -0.91 -24.86
N ASP A 27 -21.03 -0.20 -25.16
CA ASP A 27 -20.67 0.23 -26.52
C ASP A 27 -19.95 -0.88 -27.30
N LYS A 28 -20.33 -1.09 -28.56
CA LYS A 28 -19.79 -2.19 -29.39
C LYS A 28 -18.31 -2.03 -29.71
N HIS A 29 -17.78 -0.81 -29.83
CA HIS A 29 -16.36 -0.56 -30.13
C HIS A 29 -15.52 -0.84 -28.88
N PHE A 30 -15.96 -0.35 -27.73
CA PHE A 30 -15.32 -0.66 -26.45
C PHE A 30 -15.43 -2.14 -26.11
N CYS A 31 -16.56 -2.79 -26.34
CA CYS A 31 -16.70 -4.24 -26.17
C CYS A 31 -15.75 -5.01 -27.10
N THR A 32 -15.52 -4.52 -28.32
CA THR A 32 -14.56 -5.11 -29.27
C THR A 32 -13.13 -4.99 -28.77
N ALA A 33 -12.72 -3.82 -28.26
CA ALA A 33 -11.43 -3.65 -27.61
C ALA A 33 -11.30 -4.53 -26.37
N GLY A 34 -12.37 -4.61 -25.57
CA GLY A 34 -12.46 -5.46 -24.38
C GLY A 34 -12.26 -6.94 -24.70
N ILE A 35 -12.81 -7.47 -25.79
CA ILE A 35 -12.56 -8.86 -26.21
C ILE A 35 -11.10 -9.13 -26.55
N ILE A 36 -10.42 -8.17 -27.18
CA ILE A 36 -9.01 -8.31 -27.52
C ILE A 36 -8.19 -8.43 -26.22
N LEU A 37 -8.40 -7.51 -25.29
CA LEU A 37 -7.71 -7.51 -24.00
C LEU A 37 -8.09 -8.72 -23.13
N LEU A 38 -9.35 -9.15 -23.17
CA LEU A 38 -9.82 -10.32 -22.44
C LEU A 38 -9.07 -11.58 -22.86
N GLN A 39 -8.83 -11.75 -24.15
CA GLN A 39 -8.07 -12.89 -24.63
C GLN A 39 -6.60 -12.81 -24.23
N ASP A 40 -5.98 -11.63 -24.32
CA ASP A 40 -4.59 -11.44 -23.88
C ASP A 40 -4.45 -11.73 -22.37
N PHE A 41 -5.45 -11.33 -21.56
CA PHE A 41 -5.53 -11.70 -20.14
C PHE A 41 -5.59 -13.22 -19.93
N VAL A 42 -6.49 -13.92 -20.62
CA VAL A 42 -6.63 -15.38 -20.49
C VAL A 42 -5.34 -16.10 -20.93
N GLU A 43 -4.72 -15.63 -22.00
CA GLU A 43 -3.47 -16.20 -22.52
C GLU A 43 -2.31 -16.03 -21.54
N LEU A 44 -2.16 -14.85 -20.92
CA LEU A 44 -1.15 -14.62 -19.88
C LEU A 44 -1.37 -15.53 -18.66
N VAL A 45 -2.61 -15.73 -18.23
CA VAL A 45 -2.90 -16.67 -17.12
C VAL A 45 -2.53 -18.11 -17.51
N VAL A 46 -2.83 -18.53 -18.74
CA VAL A 46 -2.44 -19.87 -19.24
C VAL A 46 -0.92 -20.01 -19.28
N LEU A 47 -0.19 -19.00 -19.72
CA LEU A 47 1.27 -18.99 -19.72
C LEU A 47 1.83 -19.05 -18.30
N ALA A 48 1.30 -18.25 -17.37
CA ALA A 48 1.69 -18.29 -15.97
C ALA A 48 1.44 -19.68 -15.35
N ALA A 49 0.30 -20.31 -15.66
CA ALA A 49 0.00 -21.65 -15.19
C ALA A 49 0.97 -22.71 -15.75
N LEU A 50 1.36 -22.59 -17.03
CA LEU A 50 2.34 -23.49 -17.64
C LEU A 50 3.76 -23.29 -17.08
N ASP A 51 4.13 -22.05 -16.79
CA ASP A 51 5.40 -21.71 -16.13
C ASP A 51 5.45 -22.29 -14.71
N GLU A 52 4.39 -22.14 -13.90
CA GLU A 52 4.33 -22.72 -12.56
C GLU A 52 4.48 -24.26 -12.61
N LEU A 53 3.95 -24.91 -13.65
CA LEU A 53 4.05 -26.36 -13.89
C LEU A 53 5.38 -26.82 -14.52
N ASP A 54 6.40 -25.95 -14.62
CA ASP A 54 7.72 -26.26 -15.20
C ASP A 54 7.67 -26.70 -16.68
N VAL A 55 6.70 -26.20 -17.45
CA VAL A 55 6.58 -26.53 -18.88
C VAL A 55 7.45 -25.60 -19.74
N ASP A 56 7.81 -24.42 -19.24
CA ASP A 56 8.41 -23.33 -20.03
C ASP A 56 9.88 -23.58 -20.43
N GLU A 57 10.72 -24.08 -19.52
CA GLU A 57 12.16 -24.26 -19.78
C GLU A 57 12.48 -25.30 -20.87
N GLN A 58 11.51 -26.13 -21.29
CA GLN A 58 11.73 -27.23 -22.24
C GLN A 58 10.99 -27.11 -23.58
N ARG A 59 10.01 -26.21 -23.75
CA ARG A 59 9.01 -26.34 -24.84
C ARG A 59 8.72 -25.11 -25.71
N ASN A 60 9.50 -24.02 -25.61
CA ASN A 60 9.37 -22.81 -26.44
C ASN A 60 7.90 -22.34 -26.55
N LEU A 61 7.29 -22.03 -25.41
CA LEU A 61 5.86 -21.71 -25.32
C LEU A 61 5.47 -20.48 -26.14
N GLU A 62 6.40 -19.52 -26.32
CA GLU A 62 6.20 -18.30 -27.11
C GLU A 62 5.83 -18.54 -28.58
N SER A 63 6.22 -19.70 -29.14
CA SER A 63 5.94 -20.06 -30.53
C SER A 63 4.61 -20.78 -30.74
N LYS A 64 3.90 -21.12 -29.65
CA LYS A 64 2.69 -21.93 -29.69
C LYS A 64 1.45 -21.07 -29.87
N SER A 65 0.51 -21.59 -30.64
CA SER A 65 -0.84 -21.06 -30.70
C SER A 65 -1.58 -21.29 -29.38
N PHE A 66 -2.61 -20.49 -29.11
CA PHE A 66 -3.44 -20.63 -27.92
C PHE A 66 -4.04 -22.04 -27.75
N ASP A 67 -4.43 -22.68 -28.86
CA ASP A 67 -4.93 -24.05 -28.84
C ASP A 67 -3.88 -25.07 -28.41
N GLU A 68 -2.62 -24.86 -28.80
CA GLU A 68 -1.49 -25.68 -28.38
C GLU A 68 -1.16 -25.45 -26.91
N LEU A 69 -1.24 -24.21 -26.40
CA LEU A 69 -1.07 -23.90 -24.98
C LEU A 69 -2.11 -24.64 -24.11
N LEU A 70 -3.39 -24.61 -24.50
CA LEU A 70 -4.43 -25.41 -23.85
C LEU A 70 -4.14 -26.92 -23.98
N GLY A 71 -3.56 -27.36 -25.09
CA GLY A 71 -3.09 -28.73 -25.26
C GLY A 71 -2.00 -29.13 -24.27
N GLU A 72 -1.06 -28.23 -23.98
CA GLU A 72 0.00 -28.45 -22.98
C GLU A 72 -0.56 -28.58 -21.56
N LEU A 73 -1.51 -27.73 -21.17
CA LEU A 73 -2.18 -27.84 -19.87
C LEU A 73 -2.85 -29.21 -19.70
N LYS A 74 -3.54 -29.70 -20.74
CA LYS A 74 -4.15 -31.05 -20.73
C LYS A 74 -3.11 -32.16 -20.59
N LYS A 75 -1.94 -32.03 -21.23
CA LYS A 75 -0.85 -33.02 -21.09
C LYS A 75 -0.31 -33.09 -19.66
N GLN A 76 -0.39 -31.99 -18.91
CA GLN A 76 -0.05 -31.94 -17.49
C GLN A 76 -1.18 -32.40 -16.56
N GLY A 77 -2.27 -32.96 -17.12
CA GLY A 77 -3.39 -33.46 -16.34
C GLY A 77 -4.33 -32.37 -15.79
N VAL A 78 -4.18 -31.12 -16.22
CA VAL A 78 -5.07 -30.03 -15.81
C VAL A 78 -6.37 -30.10 -16.62
N PRO A 79 -7.54 -30.27 -15.97
CA PRO A 79 -8.81 -30.28 -16.66
C PRO A 79 -9.13 -28.86 -17.18
N ILE A 80 -9.59 -28.76 -18.42
CA ILE A 80 -9.96 -27.48 -19.04
C ILE A 80 -11.47 -27.40 -19.12
N ILE A 81 -12.07 -26.60 -18.23
CA ILE A 81 -13.50 -26.32 -18.26
C ILE A 81 -13.84 -25.37 -19.40
N LYS A 82 -15.08 -25.45 -19.90
CA LYS A 82 -15.65 -24.52 -20.91
C LYS A 82 -14.75 -24.29 -22.14
N SER A 83 -13.95 -25.28 -22.54
CA SER A 83 -12.95 -25.14 -23.60
C SER A 83 -13.53 -24.66 -24.94
N GLY A 84 -14.79 -25.00 -25.25
CA GLY A 84 -15.46 -24.52 -26.46
C GLY A 84 -15.66 -23.00 -26.49
N THR A 85 -16.12 -22.43 -25.38
CA THR A 85 -16.36 -20.98 -25.28
C THR A 85 -15.05 -20.19 -25.21
N ILE A 86 -14.03 -20.70 -24.53
CA ILE A 86 -12.70 -20.08 -24.49
C ILE A 86 -12.01 -20.11 -25.86
N LYS A 87 -12.18 -21.18 -26.64
CA LYS A 87 -11.76 -21.22 -28.04
C LYS A 87 -12.56 -20.26 -28.93
N ALA A 88 -13.85 -20.14 -28.68
CA ALA A 88 -14.70 -19.19 -29.39
C ALA A 88 -14.31 -17.73 -29.09
N LEU A 89 -13.90 -17.41 -27.86
CA LEU A 89 -13.32 -16.12 -27.48
C LEU A 89 -12.07 -15.81 -28.33
N ASN A 90 -11.10 -16.73 -28.40
CA ASN A 90 -9.90 -16.54 -29.24
C ASN A 90 -10.26 -16.32 -30.71
N LYS A 91 -11.20 -17.11 -31.25
CA LYS A 91 -11.70 -16.93 -32.62
C LYS A 91 -12.35 -15.55 -32.81
N GLN A 92 -13.19 -15.12 -31.87
CA GLN A 92 -13.84 -13.81 -31.93
C GLN A 92 -12.80 -12.69 -31.90
N ARG A 93 -11.77 -12.78 -31.04
CA ARG A 93 -10.66 -11.83 -30.99
C ARG A 93 -9.90 -11.76 -32.33
N VAL A 94 -9.63 -12.89 -32.98
CA VAL A 94 -9.00 -12.91 -34.32
C VAL A 94 -9.88 -12.19 -35.35
N ILE A 95 -11.18 -12.48 -35.35
CA ILE A 95 -12.14 -11.84 -36.26
C ILE A 95 -12.18 -10.33 -36.03
N SER A 96 -12.35 -9.90 -34.78
CA SER A 96 -12.40 -8.48 -34.41
C SER A 96 -11.11 -7.73 -34.76
N LYS A 97 -9.94 -8.30 -34.45
CA LYS A 97 -8.64 -7.65 -34.67
C LYS A 97 -8.25 -7.56 -36.14
N HIS A 98 -8.45 -8.62 -36.92
CA HIS A 98 -7.97 -8.69 -38.30
C HIS A 98 -9.00 -8.27 -39.34
N TYR A 99 -10.30 -8.37 -39.02
CA TYR A 99 -11.38 -8.07 -39.95
C TYR A 99 -12.26 -6.90 -39.50
N GLY A 100 -11.96 -6.29 -38.34
CA GLY A 100 -12.69 -5.13 -37.83
C GLY A 100 -14.15 -5.41 -37.44
N GLN A 101 -14.51 -6.68 -37.22
CA GLN A 101 -15.88 -7.04 -36.86
C GLN A 101 -16.18 -6.65 -35.41
N LEU A 102 -17.23 -5.85 -35.24
CA LEU A 102 -17.70 -5.44 -33.92
C LEU A 102 -18.26 -6.63 -33.13
N THR A 103 -18.04 -6.61 -31.82
CA THR A 103 -18.61 -7.56 -30.88
C THR A 103 -19.83 -6.95 -30.19
N GLU A 104 -20.92 -7.71 -30.14
CA GLU A 104 -22.12 -7.37 -29.39
C GLU A 104 -21.88 -7.42 -27.88
N SER A 105 -22.40 -6.44 -27.15
CA SER A 105 -22.14 -6.26 -25.72
C SER A 105 -22.55 -7.47 -24.87
N VAL A 106 -23.68 -8.11 -25.20
CA VAL A 106 -24.15 -9.33 -24.52
C VAL A 106 -23.16 -10.48 -24.70
N SER A 107 -22.61 -10.64 -25.90
CA SER A 107 -21.60 -11.66 -26.18
C SER A 107 -20.31 -11.37 -25.42
N ALA A 108 -19.89 -10.09 -25.37
CA ALA A 108 -18.69 -9.68 -24.65
C ALA A 108 -18.78 -9.98 -23.15
N VAL A 109 -19.90 -9.63 -22.51
CA VAL A 109 -20.17 -9.93 -21.09
C VAL A 109 -20.18 -11.44 -20.84
N ASN A 110 -20.81 -12.22 -21.73
CA ASN A 110 -20.81 -13.68 -21.59
C ASN A 110 -19.40 -14.29 -21.68
N TYR A 111 -18.57 -13.81 -22.62
CA TYR A 111 -17.18 -14.24 -22.71
C TYR A 111 -16.39 -13.87 -21.45
N PHE A 112 -16.57 -12.66 -20.92
CA PHE A 112 -15.92 -12.19 -19.70
C PHE A 112 -16.25 -13.09 -18.51
N ASN A 113 -17.54 -13.34 -18.24
CA ASN A 113 -17.97 -14.21 -17.14
C ASN A 113 -17.44 -15.64 -17.27
N VAL A 114 -17.35 -16.16 -18.51
CA VAL A 114 -16.80 -17.50 -18.77
C VAL A 114 -15.29 -17.53 -18.58
N ALA A 115 -14.57 -16.49 -19.00
CA ALA A 115 -13.13 -16.35 -18.84
C ALA A 115 -12.74 -16.26 -17.35
N GLU A 116 -13.47 -15.50 -16.54
CA GLU A 116 -13.24 -15.44 -15.09
C GLU A 116 -13.35 -16.82 -14.44
N LEU A 117 -14.43 -17.54 -14.72
CA LEU A 117 -14.62 -18.90 -14.19
C LEU A 117 -13.54 -19.87 -14.65
N PHE A 118 -13.11 -19.75 -15.92
CA PHE A 118 -12.03 -20.57 -16.46
C PHE A 118 -10.69 -20.29 -15.76
N VAL A 119 -10.36 -19.01 -15.59
CA VAL A 119 -9.12 -18.57 -14.94
C VAL A 119 -9.07 -18.99 -13.48
N ASP A 120 -10.16 -18.81 -12.73
CA ASP A 120 -10.23 -19.23 -11.33
C ASP A 120 -10.08 -20.75 -11.19
N ASP A 121 -10.75 -21.56 -12.01
CA ASP A 121 -10.61 -23.02 -11.97
C ASP A 121 -9.19 -23.46 -12.34
N LEU A 122 -8.59 -22.84 -13.37
CA LEU A 122 -7.22 -23.13 -13.80
C LEU A 122 -6.22 -22.83 -12.67
N LEU A 123 -6.28 -21.63 -12.10
CA LEU A 123 -5.36 -21.22 -11.03
C LEU A 123 -5.58 -22.00 -9.74
N GLN A 124 -6.82 -22.34 -9.41
CA GLN A 124 -7.13 -23.21 -8.27
C GLN A 124 -6.48 -24.59 -8.43
N LYS A 125 -6.43 -25.13 -9.65
CA LYS A 125 -5.79 -26.44 -9.93
C LYS A 125 -4.27 -26.39 -9.91
N VAL A 126 -3.69 -25.30 -10.41
CA VAL A 126 -2.23 -25.19 -10.57
C VAL A 126 -1.55 -24.65 -9.32
N THR A 127 -2.13 -23.61 -8.71
CA THR A 127 -1.53 -22.88 -7.59
C THR A 127 -2.22 -23.15 -6.25
N GLY A 128 -3.38 -23.78 -6.26
CA GLY A 128 -4.22 -23.96 -5.07
C GLY A 128 -4.99 -22.71 -4.66
N LYS A 129 -4.91 -21.62 -5.44
CA LYS A 129 -5.54 -20.32 -5.16
C LYS A 129 -6.30 -19.79 -6.37
N LYS A 130 -7.38 -19.04 -6.16
CA LYS A 130 -8.07 -18.28 -7.22
C LYS A 130 -7.30 -17.03 -7.62
N LEU A 131 -7.67 -16.42 -8.75
CA LEU A 131 -6.99 -15.23 -9.27
C LEU A 131 -6.93 -14.10 -8.24
N GLN A 132 -8.07 -13.80 -7.60
CA GLN A 132 -8.13 -12.78 -6.55
C GLN A 132 -7.23 -13.14 -5.36
N GLU A 133 -7.26 -14.38 -4.88
CA GLU A 133 -6.44 -14.84 -3.75
C GLU A 133 -4.93 -14.71 -4.02
N ILE A 134 -4.48 -14.95 -5.25
CA ILE A 134 -3.07 -14.77 -5.66
C ILE A 134 -2.69 -13.29 -5.58
N PHE A 135 -3.51 -12.42 -6.16
CA PHE A 135 -3.28 -10.98 -6.11
C PHE A 135 -3.25 -10.42 -4.68
N MET A 136 -3.84 -11.13 -3.72
CA MET A 136 -3.92 -10.73 -2.33
C MET A 136 -2.76 -11.25 -1.49
N THR A 137 -2.43 -12.52 -1.65
CA THR A 137 -1.47 -13.21 -0.78
C THR A 137 -0.04 -13.06 -1.23
N ASP A 138 0.23 -12.79 -2.50
CA ASP A 138 1.60 -12.77 -3.01
C ASP A 138 2.11 -11.35 -3.36
N LEU A 139 1.25 -10.33 -3.36
CA LEU A 139 1.62 -8.94 -3.72
C LEU A 139 1.73 -7.96 -2.54
N LEU A 140 0.93 -8.16 -1.50
CA LEU A 140 1.00 -7.32 -0.30
C LEU A 140 2.23 -7.70 0.54
N CYS A 141 2.97 -6.70 1.02
CA CYS A 141 4.02 -6.90 2.02
C CYS A 141 3.47 -7.63 3.25
N GLU A 142 4.30 -8.50 3.84
CA GLU A 142 3.94 -9.19 5.09
C GLU A 142 3.67 -8.19 6.23
N GLY A 143 2.66 -8.47 7.04
CA GLY A 143 2.28 -7.64 8.19
C GLY A 143 0.78 -7.67 8.49
N ASP A 144 0.36 -6.89 9.49
CA ASP A 144 -1.01 -6.90 10.04
C ASP A 144 -2.08 -6.60 8.96
N VAL A 145 -1.79 -5.70 8.03
CA VAL A 145 -2.70 -5.37 6.91
C VAL A 145 -3.01 -6.61 6.07
N LYS A 146 -1.99 -7.39 5.71
CA LYS A 146 -2.13 -8.59 4.88
C LYS A 146 -2.91 -9.68 5.62
N GLU A 147 -2.61 -9.88 6.90
CA GLU A 147 -3.31 -10.87 7.72
C GLU A 147 -4.79 -10.51 7.91
N THR A 148 -5.09 -9.23 8.12
CA THR A 148 -6.47 -8.73 8.21
C THR A 148 -7.24 -8.97 6.91
N VAL A 149 -6.62 -8.69 5.75
CA VAL A 149 -7.22 -8.95 4.43
C VAL A 149 -7.47 -10.45 4.21
N LYS A 150 -6.53 -11.33 4.59
CA LYS A 150 -6.72 -12.80 4.52
C LYS A 150 -7.90 -13.24 5.38
N HIS A 151 -8.00 -12.71 6.60
CA HIS A 151 -9.08 -13.03 7.52
C HIS A 151 -10.45 -12.61 6.95
N ALA A 152 -10.54 -11.44 6.30
CA ALA A 152 -11.74 -11.00 5.60
C ALA A 152 -12.20 -11.99 4.52
N ILE A 153 -11.27 -12.55 3.72
CA ILE A 153 -11.59 -13.58 2.72
C ILE A 153 -12.18 -14.81 3.40
N THR A 154 -11.51 -15.33 4.43
CA THR A 154 -11.97 -16.53 5.15
C THR A 154 -13.38 -16.33 5.70
N LEU A 155 -13.69 -15.15 6.26
CA LEU A 155 -15.04 -14.81 6.71
C LEU A 155 -16.05 -14.80 5.55
N SER A 156 -15.66 -14.28 4.38
CA SER A 156 -16.52 -14.28 3.19
C SER A 156 -16.81 -15.68 2.66
N GLU A 157 -15.85 -16.62 2.74
CA GLU A 157 -16.04 -18.02 2.38
C GLU A 157 -17.03 -18.73 3.32
N LEU A 158 -17.04 -18.32 4.59
CA LEU A 158 -18.03 -18.73 5.58
C LEU A 158 -19.37 -17.98 5.45
N THR A 159 -19.56 -17.21 4.38
CA THR A 159 -20.76 -16.37 4.12
C THR A 159 -21.02 -15.29 5.17
N ASN A 160 -20.03 -14.97 6.01
CA ASN A 160 -20.10 -13.92 7.01
C ASN A 160 -19.64 -12.58 6.41
N TYR A 161 -20.41 -12.05 5.45
CA TYR A 161 -20.02 -10.88 4.68
C TYR A 161 -19.93 -9.60 5.52
N PHE A 162 -20.74 -9.47 6.57
CA PHE A 162 -20.70 -8.28 7.42
C PHE A 162 -19.36 -8.17 8.18
N GLU A 163 -18.96 -9.24 8.88
CA GLU A 163 -17.66 -9.28 9.55
C GLU A 163 -16.51 -9.18 8.55
N ALA A 164 -16.66 -9.76 7.35
CA ALA A 164 -15.69 -9.60 6.28
C ALA A 164 -15.50 -8.13 5.88
N LEU A 165 -16.58 -7.35 5.75
CA LEU A 165 -16.50 -5.91 5.45
C LEU A 165 -15.86 -5.10 6.59
N ILE A 166 -16.10 -5.47 7.85
CA ILE A 166 -15.40 -4.89 9.02
C ILE A 166 -13.90 -5.14 8.91
N GLU A 167 -13.47 -6.37 8.62
CA GLU A 167 -12.06 -6.69 8.45
C GLU A 167 -11.42 -5.93 7.28
N LEU A 168 -12.14 -5.76 6.16
CA LEU A 168 -11.65 -4.90 5.06
C LEU A 168 -11.44 -3.46 5.52
N ARG A 169 -12.34 -2.90 6.35
CA ARG A 169 -12.11 -1.56 6.90
C ARG A 169 -10.93 -1.53 7.85
N LYS A 170 -10.74 -2.54 8.70
CA LYS A 170 -9.58 -2.60 9.62
C LYS A 170 -8.27 -2.54 8.84
N ALA A 171 -8.18 -3.27 7.73
CA ALA A 171 -7.01 -3.22 6.86
C ALA A 171 -6.79 -1.81 6.26
N PHE A 172 -7.86 -1.13 5.83
CA PHE A 172 -7.80 0.26 5.38
C PHE A 172 -7.36 1.22 6.49
N PHE A 173 -7.86 1.03 7.71
CA PHE A 173 -7.48 1.81 8.87
C PHE A 173 -5.98 1.65 9.18
N LEU A 174 -5.49 0.42 9.28
CA LEU A 174 -4.08 0.13 9.57
C LEU A 174 -3.15 0.72 8.50
N ALA A 175 -3.55 0.64 7.24
CA ALA A 175 -2.76 1.13 6.12
C ALA A 175 -2.80 2.65 5.96
N TYR A 176 -3.90 3.31 6.36
CA TYR A 176 -4.15 4.71 6.03
C TYR A 176 -4.83 5.52 7.15
N GLU A 177 -6.02 5.14 7.61
CA GLU A 177 -6.81 6.01 8.53
C GLU A 177 -6.19 6.17 9.91
N ARG A 178 -5.30 5.28 10.32
CA ARG A 178 -4.52 5.40 11.56
C ARG A 178 -3.75 6.73 11.63
N ASP A 179 -3.31 7.25 10.50
CA ASP A 179 -2.64 8.55 10.43
C ASP A 179 -3.59 9.74 10.69
N TYR A 180 -4.91 9.51 10.69
CA TYR A 180 -5.94 10.48 11.07
C TYR A 180 -6.52 10.25 12.47
N SER A 181 -6.16 9.14 13.14
CA SER A 181 -6.65 8.83 14.49
C SER A 181 -5.99 9.73 15.54
N ILE A 182 -6.79 10.52 16.25
CA ILE A 182 -6.32 11.41 17.33
C ILE A 182 -6.31 10.72 18.71
N TYR A 183 -6.62 9.42 18.78
CA TYR A 183 -6.72 8.69 20.06
C TYR A 183 -5.46 8.78 20.93
N SER A 184 -4.28 8.85 20.31
CA SER A 184 -3.00 8.99 21.01
C SER A 184 -2.82 10.35 21.72
N TRP A 185 -3.69 11.32 21.43
CA TRP A 185 -3.67 12.69 21.96
C TRP A 185 -4.67 12.93 23.09
N ARG A 186 -5.46 11.92 23.49
CA ARG A 186 -6.52 12.03 24.51
C ARG A 186 -6.04 12.55 25.88
N ASN A 187 -4.76 12.34 26.20
CA ASN A 187 -4.15 12.76 27.46
C ASN A 187 -3.17 13.94 27.29
N HIS A 188 -3.12 14.57 26.11
CA HIS A 188 -2.16 15.63 25.81
C HIS A 188 -2.79 17.00 26.04
N ASP A 189 -2.28 17.73 27.03
CA ASP A 189 -2.67 19.11 27.28
C ASP A 189 -1.90 20.08 26.36
N LYS A 190 -2.51 21.24 26.02
CA LYS A 190 -1.92 22.23 25.09
C LYS A 190 -0.59 22.81 25.57
N ASP A 191 -0.34 22.77 26.88
CA ASP A 191 0.86 23.33 27.52
C ASP A 191 1.99 22.31 27.73
N GLU A 192 1.74 21.02 27.45
CA GLU A 192 2.80 20.02 27.44
C GLU A 192 3.61 20.17 26.15
N LYS A 193 4.93 20.42 26.31
CA LYS A 193 5.83 20.45 25.16
C LYS A 193 5.69 19.11 24.42
N PRO A 194 5.45 19.10 23.10
CA PRO A 194 5.47 17.86 22.35
C PRO A 194 6.79 17.17 22.66
N LEU A 195 6.73 15.93 23.13
CA LEU A 195 7.92 15.13 23.42
C LEU A 195 8.67 14.97 22.08
N ASN A 196 9.62 15.87 21.83
CA ASN A 196 10.45 15.90 20.64
C ASN A 196 11.37 14.68 20.66
N GLY A 197 10.90 13.58 20.08
CA GLY A 197 11.63 12.33 19.96
C GLY A 197 10.84 11.31 19.13
N LEU A 198 11.50 10.19 18.80
CA LEU A 198 10.97 9.06 18.01
C LEU A 198 9.55 8.60 18.42
N ILE A 199 9.16 8.79 19.68
CA ILE A 199 7.83 8.45 20.23
C ILE A 199 6.71 9.28 19.58
N GLY A 200 6.96 10.53 19.19
CA GLY A 200 5.98 11.39 18.53
C GLY A 200 5.65 10.97 17.09
N LEU A 201 6.57 10.28 16.40
CA LEU A 201 6.36 9.75 15.04
C LEU A 201 5.48 8.49 15.03
N PHE A 202 5.40 7.76 16.14
CA PHE A 202 4.52 6.60 16.31
C PHE A 202 3.16 6.95 16.91
N ARG A 203 2.96 8.20 17.36
CA ARG A 203 1.63 8.68 17.74
C ARG A 203 0.84 8.94 16.46
N GLY A 204 -0.21 8.13 16.24
CA GLY A 204 -1.17 8.34 15.15
C GLY A 204 -1.74 9.76 15.13
N GLY A 205 -2.43 10.11 14.05
CA GLY A 205 -2.97 11.46 13.88
C GLY A 205 -1.96 12.44 13.27
N SER A 206 -0.92 11.98 12.57
CA SER A 206 0.01 12.83 11.83
C SER A 206 -0.70 13.71 10.79
N LYS A 207 -1.71 13.16 10.10
CA LYS A 207 -2.53 13.83 9.08
C LYS A 207 -3.76 14.55 9.62
N ALA A 208 -4.14 14.31 10.89
CA ALA A 208 -5.21 15.07 11.51
C ALA A 208 -4.84 16.56 11.64
N HIS A 209 -5.84 17.44 11.66
CA HIS A 209 -5.64 18.87 11.87
C HIS A 209 -4.97 19.15 13.23
N TYR A 210 -3.97 20.04 13.27
CA TYR A 210 -3.21 20.34 14.49
C TYR A 210 -4.10 20.75 15.67
N TRP A 211 -5.13 21.56 15.43
CA TRP A 211 -6.05 22.04 16.47
C TRP A 211 -6.99 20.97 17.02
N LYS A 212 -7.11 19.80 16.38
CA LYS A 212 -7.87 18.63 16.90
C LYS A 212 -7.01 17.74 17.82
N LYS A 213 -5.69 17.94 17.84
CA LYS A 213 -4.72 17.11 18.59
C LYS A 213 -4.52 17.60 20.03
N ASN A 214 -5.59 17.74 20.79
CA ASN A 214 -5.50 18.10 22.21
C ASN A 214 -6.69 17.57 22.99
N LYS A 215 -6.45 17.32 24.28
CA LYS A 215 -7.44 16.77 25.20
C LYS A 215 -8.73 17.59 25.26
N GLN A 216 -8.64 18.92 25.41
CA GLN A 216 -9.82 19.78 25.51
C GLN A 216 -10.76 19.58 24.30
N TRP A 217 -10.20 19.60 23.08
CA TRP A 217 -11.01 19.42 21.88
C TRP A 217 -11.63 18.02 21.81
N ILE A 218 -10.85 17.00 22.16
CA ILE A 218 -11.29 15.60 22.21
C ILE A 218 -12.46 15.44 23.19
N ASP A 219 -12.31 15.94 24.41
CA ASP A 219 -13.33 15.84 25.46
C ASP A 219 -14.65 16.54 25.06
N GLU A 220 -14.58 17.60 24.24
CA GLU A 220 -15.73 18.35 23.75
C GLU A 220 -16.41 17.73 22.51
N HIS A 221 -15.68 17.01 21.65
CA HIS A 221 -16.15 16.61 20.31
C HIS A 221 -16.15 15.10 20.02
N VAL A 222 -15.49 14.29 20.86
CA VAL A 222 -15.48 12.83 20.71
C VAL A 222 -16.56 12.24 21.61
N SER A 223 -17.64 11.77 21.01
CA SER A 223 -18.79 11.18 21.69
C SER A 223 -18.81 9.65 21.62
N GLU A 224 -18.29 9.09 20.52
CA GLU A 224 -18.13 7.66 20.30
C GLU A 224 -16.70 7.31 19.88
N PRO A 225 -16.26 6.03 20.00
CA PRO A 225 -14.90 5.65 19.66
C PRO A 225 -14.51 6.01 18.21
N THR A 226 -15.42 5.89 17.25
CA THR A 226 -15.17 6.21 15.84
C THR A 226 -14.89 7.70 15.61
N ASP A 227 -15.36 8.61 16.48
CA ASP A 227 -15.07 10.04 16.41
C ASP A 227 -13.58 10.36 16.61
N TYR A 228 -12.76 9.42 17.09
CA TYR A 228 -11.30 9.63 17.11
C TYR A 228 -10.69 9.74 15.71
N ILE A 229 -11.38 9.32 14.66
CA ILE A 229 -10.88 9.41 13.29
C ILE A 229 -11.29 10.74 12.69
N GLN A 230 -10.30 11.64 12.52
CA GLN A 230 -10.55 13.00 12.01
C GLN A 230 -9.95 13.17 10.62
N ILE A 231 -10.64 12.61 9.62
CA ILE A 231 -10.20 12.65 8.22
C ILE A 231 -10.25 14.08 7.70
N ASP A 232 -9.13 14.50 7.10
CA ASP A 232 -9.09 15.67 6.23
C ASP A 232 -9.41 15.22 4.79
N TYR A 233 -10.59 15.60 4.31
CA TYR A 233 -11.07 15.20 3.00
C TYR A 233 -10.27 15.82 1.86
N ASP A 234 -9.70 17.01 2.06
CA ASP A 234 -8.85 17.66 1.06
C ASP A 234 -7.52 16.92 0.95
N GLN A 235 -6.93 16.53 2.09
CA GLN A 235 -5.71 15.72 2.10
C GLN A 235 -5.97 14.31 1.52
N LEU A 236 -7.10 13.68 1.84
CA LEU A 236 -7.49 12.40 1.25
C LEU A 236 -7.58 12.50 -0.28
N LYS A 237 -8.15 13.60 -0.78
CA LYS A 237 -8.25 13.84 -2.23
C LYS A 237 -6.88 14.00 -2.88
N ILE A 238 -5.99 14.75 -2.25
CA ILE A 238 -4.60 14.93 -2.70
C ILE A 238 -3.88 13.58 -2.74
N ASP A 239 -3.94 12.80 -1.66
CA ASP A 239 -3.30 11.48 -1.57
C ASP A 239 -3.83 10.55 -2.69
N CYS A 240 -5.14 10.54 -2.92
CA CYS A 240 -5.74 9.74 -4.01
C CYS A 240 -5.22 10.19 -5.38
N MET A 241 -5.08 11.50 -5.63
CA MET A 241 -4.53 12.02 -6.88
C MET A 241 -3.06 11.64 -7.06
N GLU A 242 -2.25 11.74 -6.02
CA GLU A 242 -0.83 11.36 -6.05
C GLU A 242 -0.65 9.87 -6.35
N TRP A 243 -1.56 9.03 -5.85
CA TRP A 243 -1.51 7.58 -6.03
C TRP A 243 -2.25 7.12 -7.29
N GLY A 244 -2.86 8.01 -8.08
CA GLY A 244 -3.64 7.61 -9.25
C GLY A 244 -4.87 6.75 -8.89
N LEU A 245 -5.52 7.07 -7.77
CA LEU A 245 -6.74 6.43 -7.28
C LEU A 245 -7.96 7.33 -7.49
N SER A 246 -9.10 6.72 -7.79
CA SER A 246 -10.38 7.44 -7.90
C SER A 246 -10.92 7.75 -6.50
N THR A 247 -11.10 9.04 -6.22
CA THR A 247 -11.67 9.51 -4.95
C THR A 247 -13.09 8.99 -4.74
N VAL A 248 -13.87 8.87 -5.83
CA VAL A 248 -15.23 8.32 -5.81
C VAL A 248 -15.22 6.86 -5.37
N HIS A 249 -14.25 6.06 -5.83
CA HIS A 249 -14.14 4.67 -5.40
C HIS A 249 -13.78 4.56 -3.93
N ILE A 250 -12.87 5.40 -3.43
CA ILE A 250 -12.51 5.40 -2.00
C ILE A 250 -13.68 5.87 -1.13
N GLU A 251 -14.45 6.85 -1.57
CA GLU A 251 -15.69 7.24 -0.89
C GLU A 251 -16.73 6.12 -0.89
N ASN A 252 -16.92 5.42 -2.01
CA ASN A 252 -17.83 4.28 -2.08
C ASN A 252 -17.39 3.15 -1.16
N PHE A 253 -16.10 2.82 -1.15
CA PHE A 253 -15.53 1.87 -0.19
C PHE A 253 -15.87 2.27 1.24
N ARG A 254 -15.67 3.55 1.60
CA ARG A 254 -15.97 4.05 2.94
C ARG A 254 -17.45 4.03 3.30
N ARG A 255 -18.36 4.18 2.33
CA ARG A 255 -19.82 4.09 2.53
C ARG A 255 -20.33 2.66 2.66
N LEU A 256 -19.69 1.72 1.95
CA LEU A 256 -20.07 0.30 1.91
C LEU A 256 -19.39 -0.53 3.00
N THR A 257 -18.53 0.08 3.82
CA THR A 257 -17.86 -0.58 4.94
C THR A 257 -18.18 0.16 6.24
N PRO A 258 -18.38 -0.56 7.37
CA PRO A 258 -18.50 0.05 8.69
C PRO A 258 -17.32 0.95 9.02
N GLU A 259 -17.53 1.99 9.80
CA GLU A 259 -16.42 2.77 10.36
C GLU A 259 -15.76 1.96 11.47
N VAL A 260 -14.43 1.92 11.51
CA VAL A 260 -13.70 1.19 12.54
C VAL A 260 -12.54 2.00 13.07
N VAL A 261 -12.23 1.85 14.36
CA VAL A 261 -11.06 2.46 14.99
C VAL A 261 -10.37 1.46 15.90
N GLU A 262 -9.04 1.50 15.92
CA GLU A 262 -8.23 0.86 16.96
C GLU A 262 -7.87 1.90 18.02
N THR A 263 -8.19 1.60 19.28
CA THR A 263 -7.91 2.49 20.42
C THR A 263 -6.64 2.03 21.13
N GLU A 264 -6.73 0.94 21.88
CA GLU A 264 -5.58 0.20 22.38
C GLU A 264 -5.24 -0.96 21.44
N LYS A 265 -4.07 -1.56 21.61
CA LYS A 265 -3.63 -2.67 20.76
C LYS A 265 -4.69 -3.77 20.74
N GLU A 266 -5.16 -4.13 19.54
CA GLU A 266 -6.19 -5.14 19.27
C GLU A 266 -7.58 -4.82 19.86
N GLN A 267 -7.80 -3.61 20.37
CA GLN A 267 -9.13 -3.14 20.80
C GLN A 267 -9.82 -2.35 19.69
N TRP A 268 -10.59 -3.09 18.90
CA TRP A 268 -11.36 -2.59 17.77
C TRP A 268 -12.76 -2.18 18.17
N HIS A 269 -13.19 -1.03 17.67
CA HIS A 269 -14.57 -0.55 17.76
C HIS A 269 -15.10 -0.35 16.35
N ALA A 270 -16.38 -0.64 16.13
CA ALA A 270 -17.05 -0.43 14.85
C ALA A 270 -18.35 0.35 15.05
N SER A 271 -18.63 1.30 14.16
CA SER A 271 -19.88 2.06 14.08
C SER A 271 -20.52 1.83 12.72
N TYR A 272 -21.80 1.49 12.71
CA TYR A 272 -22.55 1.19 11.49
C TYR A 272 -24.06 1.34 11.71
N ASP A 273 -24.76 1.67 10.63
CA ASP A 273 -26.22 1.64 10.59
C ASP A 273 -26.72 0.19 10.34
N THR A 274 -27.81 -0.18 10.99
CA THR A 274 -28.60 -1.39 10.72
C THR A 274 -28.94 -1.56 9.24
N SER A 275 -29.14 -0.47 8.50
CA SER A 275 -29.41 -0.49 7.06
C SER A 275 -28.24 -1.06 6.24
N LEU A 276 -27.00 -0.84 6.66
CA LEU A 276 -25.80 -1.37 6.03
C LEU A 276 -25.76 -2.89 6.14
N VAL A 277 -26.07 -3.43 7.33
CA VAL A 277 -26.10 -4.89 7.56
C VAL A 277 -27.16 -5.55 6.69
N ALA A 278 -28.35 -4.95 6.62
CA ALA A 278 -29.50 -5.53 5.92
C ALA A 278 -29.35 -5.51 4.40
N ASN A 279 -28.74 -4.45 3.83
CA ASN A 279 -28.74 -4.23 2.39
C ASN A 279 -27.37 -4.48 1.75
N GLU A 280 -26.28 -4.13 2.45
CA GLU A 280 -24.95 -4.05 1.84
C GLU A 280 -24.04 -5.23 2.19
N ALA A 281 -24.34 -6.01 3.23
CA ALA A 281 -23.55 -7.17 3.65
C ALA A 281 -23.78 -8.40 2.75
N ASN A 282 -23.36 -8.30 1.49
CA ASN A 282 -23.53 -9.33 0.47
C ASN A 282 -22.21 -9.61 -0.28
N ILE A 283 -22.19 -10.69 -1.06
CA ILE A 283 -20.99 -11.12 -1.79
C ILE A 283 -20.54 -10.12 -2.86
N GLU A 284 -21.48 -9.41 -3.51
CA GLU A 284 -21.18 -8.47 -4.58
C GLU A 284 -20.42 -7.27 -4.03
N ASN A 285 -20.92 -6.69 -2.93
CA ASN A 285 -20.28 -5.58 -2.24
C ASN A 285 -18.97 -5.97 -1.57
N PHE A 286 -18.88 -7.18 -1.00
CA PHE A 286 -17.61 -7.68 -0.46
C PHE A 286 -16.55 -7.73 -1.56
N ARG A 287 -16.85 -8.34 -2.71
CA ARG A 287 -15.92 -8.41 -3.85
C ARG A 287 -15.55 -7.03 -4.38
N TYR A 288 -16.53 -6.14 -4.49
CA TYR A 288 -16.29 -4.75 -4.91
C TYR A 288 -15.34 -4.03 -3.95
N CYS A 289 -15.62 -4.06 -2.65
CA CYS A 289 -14.80 -3.40 -1.64
C CYS A 289 -13.41 -4.01 -1.55
N LEU A 290 -13.31 -5.33 -1.71
CA LEU A 290 -12.05 -6.03 -1.72
C LEU A 290 -11.17 -5.62 -2.90
N ASP A 291 -11.71 -5.61 -4.12
CA ASP A 291 -10.98 -5.16 -5.32
C ASP A 291 -10.44 -3.74 -5.14
N LEU A 292 -11.28 -2.82 -4.63
CA LEU A 292 -10.89 -1.43 -4.38
C LEU A 292 -9.81 -1.29 -3.31
N LEU A 293 -9.94 -2.00 -2.20
CA LEU A 293 -8.95 -1.98 -1.13
C LEU A 293 -7.60 -2.50 -1.64
N LEU A 294 -7.59 -3.57 -2.42
CA LEU A 294 -6.35 -4.11 -2.96
C LEU A 294 -5.66 -3.16 -3.92
N ASP A 295 -6.40 -2.51 -4.82
CA ASP A 295 -5.82 -1.47 -5.69
C ASP A 295 -5.22 -0.33 -4.85
N PHE A 296 -5.95 0.12 -3.83
CA PHE A 296 -5.48 1.15 -2.89
C PHE A 296 -4.17 0.74 -2.20
N LEU A 297 -4.13 -0.45 -1.60
CA LEU A 297 -2.97 -0.95 -0.85
C LEU A 297 -1.75 -1.10 -1.74
N LEU A 298 -1.91 -1.63 -2.95
CA LEU A 298 -0.81 -1.82 -3.90
C LEU A 298 -0.24 -0.49 -4.39
N LYS A 299 -1.09 0.46 -4.78
CA LYS A 299 -0.62 1.79 -5.24
C LYS A 299 0.04 2.56 -4.11
N LYS A 300 -0.47 2.45 -2.88
CA LYS A 300 0.20 3.04 -1.71
C LYS A 300 1.57 2.41 -1.47
N GLN A 301 1.69 1.08 -1.53
CA GLN A 301 2.95 0.37 -1.37
C GLN A 301 3.97 0.77 -2.45
N GLU A 302 3.54 0.88 -3.70
CA GLU A 302 4.36 1.37 -4.81
C GLU A 302 4.86 2.79 -4.54
N PHE A 303 3.96 3.71 -4.18
CA PHE A 303 4.31 5.09 -3.87
C PHE A 303 5.30 5.21 -2.71
N ASP A 304 5.09 4.45 -1.63
CA ASP A 304 6.00 4.43 -0.49
C ASP A 304 7.37 3.86 -0.86
N SER A 305 7.44 2.89 -1.78
CA SER A 305 8.71 2.33 -2.27
C SER A 305 9.52 3.31 -3.15
N ILE A 306 8.83 4.24 -3.84
CA ILE A 306 9.48 5.25 -4.69
C ILE A 306 10.16 6.34 -3.86
N LYS A 307 9.73 6.55 -2.60
CA LYS A 307 10.32 7.57 -1.71
C LYS A 307 11.78 7.24 -1.39
N LYS A 308 12.70 7.99 -2.01
CA LYS A 308 14.13 7.90 -1.72
C LYS A 308 14.48 8.82 -0.56
N TRP A 309 14.90 8.25 0.56
CA TRP A 309 15.50 9.01 1.65
C TRP A 309 17.01 9.14 1.43
N PRO A 310 17.62 10.30 1.75
CA PRO A 310 19.07 10.44 1.73
C PRO A 310 19.68 9.42 2.70
N LYS A 311 20.68 8.67 2.25
CA LYS A 311 21.46 7.79 3.13
C LYS A 311 22.12 8.66 4.20
N ARG A 312 21.78 8.46 5.47
CA ARG A 312 22.50 9.08 6.59
C ARG A 312 23.70 8.20 6.90
N GLU A 313 24.91 8.74 6.82
CA GLU A 313 26.10 8.03 7.30
C GLU A 313 25.98 7.82 8.81
N LYS A 314 26.41 6.65 9.28
CA LYS A 314 26.47 6.35 10.72
C LYS A 314 27.48 7.27 11.38
N SER A 315 27.17 7.73 12.59
CA SER A 315 28.03 8.49 13.49
C SER A 315 29.52 8.29 13.21
N ILE A 316 30.17 9.28 12.63
CA ILE A 316 31.63 9.26 12.47
C ILE A 316 32.20 9.56 13.87
N PRO A 317 33.07 8.71 14.45
CA PRO A 317 33.71 9.02 15.72
C PRO A 317 34.51 10.31 15.61
N ALA A 318 34.56 11.09 16.70
CA ALA A 318 35.23 12.38 16.77
C ALA A 318 36.67 12.32 16.22
N PRO A 319 37.00 12.95 15.07
CA PRO A 319 38.40 13.21 14.74
C PRO A 319 39.07 13.99 15.90
N PRO A 320 40.27 13.58 16.34
CA PRO A 320 41.00 14.24 17.44
C PRO A 320 41.21 15.75 17.26
N ILE A 321 41.10 16.24 16.02
CA ILE A 321 41.30 17.63 15.58
C ILE A 321 40.38 18.62 16.30
N TYR A 322 39.22 18.19 16.80
CA TYR A 322 38.22 19.09 17.39
C TYR A 322 38.22 19.11 18.92
N ILE A 323 39.03 18.31 19.60
CA ILE A 323 39.15 18.35 21.07
C ILE A 323 39.62 19.75 21.51
N GLY A 324 38.91 20.34 22.47
CA GLY A 324 39.17 21.70 22.97
C GLY A 324 38.55 22.83 22.15
N LYS A 325 37.83 22.53 21.05
CA LYS A 325 37.14 23.55 20.25
C LYS A 325 35.79 23.94 20.88
N PRO A 326 35.40 25.23 20.80
CA PRO A 326 34.13 25.71 21.33
C PRO A 326 32.94 25.27 20.46
N ILE A 327 31.81 25.07 21.11
CA ILE A 327 30.52 24.74 20.51
C ILE A 327 29.58 25.89 20.79
N TYR A 328 29.05 26.46 19.72
CA TYR A 328 28.22 27.65 19.73
C TYR A 328 26.74 27.28 19.74
N GLU A 329 25.89 28.12 20.34
CA GLU A 329 24.43 27.96 20.26
C GLU A 329 23.89 28.30 18.85
N LYS A 330 24.59 29.16 18.11
CA LYS A 330 24.28 29.56 16.74
C LYS A 330 25.53 29.44 15.85
N PRO A 331 25.39 29.28 14.53
CA PRO A 331 26.54 29.21 13.62
C PRO A 331 27.16 30.60 13.39
N SER A 332 27.78 31.16 14.43
CA SER A 332 28.52 32.43 14.43
C SER A 332 29.52 32.45 15.59
N ARG A 333 30.71 33.03 15.36
CA ARG A 333 31.77 33.18 16.40
C ARG A 333 31.37 34.11 17.53
N GLU A 334 30.44 35.03 17.29
CA GLU A 334 29.90 35.95 18.29
C GLU A 334 28.83 35.29 19.16
N SER A 335 28.41 34.07 18.82
CA SER A 335 27.43 33.33 19.59
C SER A 335 28.00 32.89 20.93
N ARG A 336 27.10 32.71 21.91
CA ARG A 336 27.46 32.15 23.21
C ARG A 336 27.99 30.74 23.02
N ILE A 337 29.12 30.47 23.68
CA ILE A 337 29.69 29.14 23.78
C ILE A 337 28.81 28.32 24.74
N SER A 338 28.13 27.31 24.20
CA SER A 338 27.30 26.37 24.95
C SER A 338 28.16 25.33 25.66
N HIS A 339 29.21 24.85 24.98
CA HIS A 339 30.09 23.81 25.51
C HIS A 339 31.46 23.80 24.79
N THR A 340 32.39 22.97 25.25
CA THR A 340 33.68 22.73 24.58
C THR A 340 33.83 21.24 24.37
N VAL A 341 34.33 20.81 23.20
CA VAL A 341 34.53 19.39 22.91
C VAL A 341 35.59 18.82 23.87
N GLN A 342 35.23 17.80 24.64
CA GLN A 342 36.14 17.09 25.54
C GLN A 342 36.47 15.70 24.96
N ALA A 343 37.59 15.11 25.38
CA ALA A 343 38.10 13.85 24.82
C ALA A 343 37.25 12.62 25.16
N ASP A 344 36.40 12.73 26.18
CA ASP A 344 35.50 11.70 26.70
C ASP A 344 34.09 11.73 26.07
N TYR A 345 33.83 12.66 25.14
CA TYR A 345 32.57 12.74 24.41
C TYR A 345 32.69 12.15 23.01
N PHE A 346 31.67 11.40 22.62
CA PHE A 346 31.40 11.02 21.23
C PHE A 346 30.52 12.10 20.59
N TYR A 347 30.63 12.30 19.28
CA TYR A 347 29.65 13.11 18.55
C TYR A 347 29.19 12.51 17.23
N THR A 348 27.96 12.84 16.84
CA THR A 348 27.47 12.73 15.46
C THR A 348 27.49 14.10 14.81
N VAL A 349 27.78 14.13 13.51
CA VAL A 349 27.53 15.32 12.68
C VAL A 349 26.21 15.10 11.97
N ASP A 350 25.22 15.95 12.26
CA ASP A 350 23.88 15.82 11.70
C ASP A 350 23.76 16.56 10.37
N LYS A 351 24.42 17.71 10.24
CA LYS A 351 24.45 18.52 9.02
C LYS A 351 25.59 19.53 9.05
N VAL A 352 26.04 19.94 7.87
CA VAL A 352 26.94 21.10 7.69
C VAL A 352 26.08 22.31 7.35
N VAL A 353 26.30 23.42 8.04
CA VAL A 353 25.62 24.69 7.79
C VAL A 353 26.64 25.78 7.51
N THR A 354 26.27 26.76 6.69
CA THR A 354 27.04 28.00 6.56
C THR A 354 26.79 28.88 7.78
N GLY A 355 27.81 29.63 8.19
CA GLY A 355 27.67 30.66 9.21
C GLY A 355 26.77 31.82 8.77
N PHE A 356 26.44 32.69 9.71
CA PHE A 356 25.90 34.01 9.36
C PHE A 356 26.92 34.85 8.56
N ASP A 357 28.22 34.59 8.78
CA ASP A 357 29.26 34.93 7.82
C ASP A 357 29.37 33.79 6.78
N SER A 358 29.15 34.14 5.51
CA SER A 358 29.20 33.21 4.39
C SER A 358 30.56 32.54 4.16
N SER A 359 31.65 33.10 4.71
CA SER A 359 32.98 32.51 4.68
C SER A 359 33.16 31.37 5.70
N GLU A 360 32.24 31.24 6.65
CA GLU A 360 32.32 30.26 7.72
C GLU A 360 31.43 29.04 7.46
N ARG A 361 31.92 27.87 7.89
CA ARG A 361 31.15 26.63 7.87
C ARG A 361 31.14 26.02 9.26
N TYR A 362 29.98 25.52 9.67
CA TYR A 362 29.77 24.91 10.96
C TYR A 362 29.22 23.49 10.79
N LEU A 363 29.66 22.59 11.65
CA LEU A 363 29.10 21.27 11.85
C LEU A 363 28.05 21.38 12.95
N TYR A 364 26.79 21.04 12.64
CA TYR A 364 25.79 20.85 13.68
C TYR A 364 25.99 19.46 14.29
N ILE A 365 26.38 19.43 15.56
CA ILE A 365 26.82 18.21 16.23
C ILE A 365 25.95 17.88 17.43
N HIS A 366 25.78 16.57 17.66
CA HIS A 366 25.25 16.01 18.89
C HIS A 366 26.38 15.34 19.66
N LEU A 367 26.75 15.89 20.81
CA LEU A 367 27.69 15.29 21.74
C LEU A 367 26.96 14.43 22.76
N TYR A 368 27.52 13.26 23.06
CA TYR A 368 27.07 12.38 24.14
C TYR A 368 28.25 11.63 24.78
N GLN A 369 28.13 11.34 26.08
CA GLN A 369 29.04 10.43 26.78
C GLN A 369 28.42 9.04 26.84
N ASP A 370 29.18 8.03 26.42
CA ASP A 370 28.80 6.63 26.60
C ASP A 370 29.19 6.18 28.01
N ASN A 371 28.28 6.38 28.96
CA ASN A 371 28.44 5.91 30.33
C ASN A 371 27.33 4.90 30.62
N GLU A 372 27.69 3.63 30.75
CA GLU A 372 26.80 2.56 31.19
C GLU A 372 26.19 2.90 32.57
N GLY A 373 24.98 3.47 32.57
CA GLY A 373 24.14 3.58 33.77
C GLY A 373 24.06 4.93 34.50
N LYS A 374 24.55 6.06 33.95
CA LYS A 374 24.27 7.42 34.49
C LYS A 374 23.70 8.36 33.43
N LYS A 375 22.99 9.41 33.87
CA LYS A 375 22.35 10.43 33.00
C LYS A 375 23.30 10.84 31.87
N GLN A 376 22.91 10.54 30.63
CA GLN A 376 23.68 10.90 29.45
C GLN A 376 23.66 12.43 29.31
N ASN A 377 24.85 13.05 29.39
CA ASN A 377 25.00 14.46 29.07
C ASN A 377 24.93 14.62 27.55
N HIS A 378 23.77 15.06 27.05
CA HIS A 378 23.60 15.39 25.64
C HIS A 378 23.76 16.88 25.43
N VAL A 379 24.62 17.25 24.49
CA VAL A 379 24.82 18.65 24.09
C VAL A 379 24.62 18.75 22.59
N TRP A 380 23.86 19.76 22.18
CA TRP A 380 23.65 20.10 20.77
C TRP A 380 24.22 21.48 20.51
N GLY A 381 24.87 21.66 19.35
CA GLY A 381 25.34 22.97 18.95
C GLY A 381 26.17 22.96 17.67
N TYR A 382 26.78 24.10 17.39
CA TYR A 382 27.51 24.36 16.16
C TYR A 382 29.01 24.42 16.44
N LEU A 383 29.77 23.57 15.78
CA LEU A 383 31.22 23.53 15.85
C LEU A 383 31.79 24.11 14.56
N LEU A 384 32.71 25.07 14.64
CA LEU A 384 33.33 25.63 13.44
C LEU A 384 34.12 24.54 12.71
N ALA A 385 33.78 24.27 11.45
CA ALA A 385 34.51 23.33 10.61
C ALA A 385 35.90 23.92 10.35
N GLY A 386 36.96 23.15 10.64
CA GLY A 386 38.31 23.57 10.33
C GLY A 386 38.48 23.70 8.81
N GLU A 387 39.27 24.66 8.35
CA GLU A 387 39.85 24.60 7.02
C GLU A 387 40.64 23.29 6.95
N GLU A 388 40.25 22.36 6.07
CA GLU A 388 41.08 21.21 5.74
C GLU A 388 42.41 21.75 5.22
N GLY A 389 43.50 21.46 5.94
CA GLY A 389 44.85 21.55 5.44
C GLY A 389 45.23 20.28 4.70
#